data_AF-A0A9W5PU36-F1
#
_entry.id   AF-A0A9W5PU36-F1
#
_cell.length_a   1.000
_cell.length_b   1.000
_cell.length_c   1.000
_cell.angle_alpha   90.00
_cell.angle_beta   90.00
_cell.angle_gamma   90.00
#
_symmetry.space_group_name_H-M   'P 1'
#
loop_
_entity.id
_entity.type
_entity.pdbx_description
1 polymer ?
#
loop_
_entity_poly.entity_id
_entity_poly.type
_entity_poly.pdbx_seq_one_letter_code
_entity_poly.pdbx_strand_id
1 'polypeptide(L)'
;MAISFFRILCGTCIGILLSLFAPKLKRFFQSCSEVFYYIPTLFIAFILITPVNIIITSNADGVDPNISFTFYQVLVLIFVALPTLSLYISSEVDEFMKQDYILSSQLLGASRFHIIKKHLRVLLLDRLFVLFMEHIVQTLILVIHLALLNIVIGGIQMRELYDGVLKPVSLSNDWAGLIGLNRNEMNLSWWIIFYTLASFFITILFIKLMTIGIQDALKARDSQIVAIQNVPDHKKFVKHKDSFSFANKVNL
;
A
#
# COMPACT_ATOMS: atom_id res chain seq x y z
N MET A 1 7.79 6.63 -3.67
CA MET A 1 6.76 7.54 -3.09
C MET A 1 5.57 7.74 -4.02
N ALA A 2 5.70 8.44 -5.15
CA ALA A 2 4.57 8.69 -6.06
C ALA A 2 3.88 7.41 -6.55
N ILE A 3 4.67 6.39 -6.92
CA ILE A 3 4.17 5.05 -7.31
C ILE A 3 3.29 4.45 -6.19
N SER A 4 3.79 4.44 -4.96
CA SER A 4 3.08 3.91 -3.79
C SER A 4 1.79 4.69 -3.52
N PHE A 5 1.82 6.02 -3.66
CA PHE A 5 0.65 6.87 -3.49
C PHE A 5 -0.44 6.53 -4.51
N PHE A 6 -0.09 6.44 -5.79
CA PHE A 6 -1.04 6.08 -6.84
C PHE A 6 -1.55 4.64 -6.71
N ARG A 7 -0.70 3.68 -6.29
CA ARG A 7 -1.14 2.32 -5.97
C ARG A 7 -2.22 2.34 -4.91
N ILE A 8 -1.99 3.03 -3.79
CA ILE A 8 -2.96 3.13 -2.70
C ILE A 8 -4.23 3.85 -3.14
N LEU A 9 -4.12 4.97 -3.84
CA LEU A 9 -5.28 5.71 -4.33
C LEU A 9 -6.15 4.85 -5.25
N CYS A 10 -5.57 4.29 -6.32
CA CYS A 10 -6.30 3.46 -7.28
C CYS A 10 -6.81 2.16 -6.64
N GLY A 11 -5.97 1.49 -5.84
CA GLY A 11 -6.34 0.26 -5.14
C GLY A 11 -7.48 0.47 -4.16
N THR A 12 -7.52 1.61 -3.46
CA THR A 12 -8.63 1.96 -2.56
C THR A 12 -9.91 2.21 -3.31
N CYS A 13 -9.87 3.04 -4.36
CA CYS A 13 -11.04 3.33 -5.19
C CYS A 13 -11.64 2.04 -5.77
N ILE A 14 -10.79 1.16 -6.32
CA ILE A 14 -11.21 -0.10 -6.92
C ILE A 14 -11.66 -1.09 -5.84
N GLY A 15 -10.95 -1.21 -4.72
CA GLY A 15 -11.33 -2.13 -3.63
C GLY A 15 -12.69 -1.81 -3.02
N ILE A 16 -12.98 -0.52 -2.79
CA ILE A 16 -14.30 -0.07 -2.32
C ILE A 16 -15.37 -0.36 -3.37
N LEU A 17 -15.08 -0.11 -4.66
CA LEU A 17 -16.01 -0.40 -5.75
C LEU A 17 -16.33 -1.90 -5.86
N LEU A 18 -15.33 -2.76 -5.72
CA LEU A 18 -15.44 -4.22 -5.76
C LEU A 18 -16.29 -4.77 -4.62
N SER A 19 -16.07 -4.28 -3.39
CA SER A 19 -16.82 -4.70 -2.20
C SER A 19 -18.31 -4.36 -2.30
N LEU A 20 -18.66 -3.19 -2.83
CA LEU A 20 -20.02 -2.66 -2.72
C LEU A 20 -20.90 -2.88 -3.95
N PHE A 21 -20.32 -2.74 -5.15
CA PHE A 21 -21.10 -2.62 -6.40
C PHE A 21 -20.94 -3.83 -7.31
N ALA A 22 -19.80 -4.51 -7.27
CA ALA A 22 -19.43 -5.44 -8.34
C ALA A 22 -18.90 -6.79 -7.81
N PRO A 23 -19.76 -7.63 -7.20
CA PRO A 23 -19.36 -8.97 -6.75
C PRO A 23 -18.87 -9.86 -7.89
N LYS A 24 -19.36 -9.66 -9.12
CA LYS A 24 -18.87 -10.34 -10.33
C LYS A 24 -17.44 -9.89 -10.70
N LEU A 25 -17.14 -8.60 -10.63
CA LEU A 25 -15.81 -8.07 -10.90
C LEU A 25 -14.83 -8.47 -9.80
N LYS A 26 -15.29 -8.59 -8.55
CA LYS A 26 -14.49 -9.15 -7.46
C LYS A 26 -13.98 -10.55 -7.77
N ARG A 27 -14.82 -11.41 -8.37
CA ARG A 27 -14.40 -12.74 -8.80
C ARG A 27 -13.29 -12.70 -9.87
N PHE A 28 -13.38 -11.76 -10.81
CA PHE A 28 -12.31 -11.54 -11.79
C PHE A 28 -10.99 -11.10 -11.12
N PHE A 29 -11.06 -10.15 -10.18
CA PHE A 29 -9.89 -9.69 -9.42
C PHE A 29 -9.30 -10.78 -8.52
N GLN A 30 -10.13 -11.69 -7.98
CA GLN A 30 -9.68 -12.87 -7.25
C GLN A 30 -8.85 -13.81 -8.13
N SER A 31 -9.38 -14.21 -9.28
CA SER A 31 -8.65 -15.06 -10.22
C SER A 31 -7.37 -14.40 -10.73
N CYS A 32 -7.39 -13.09 -10.96
CA CYS A 32 -6.18 -12.33 -11.29
C CYS A 32 -5.19 -12.40 -10.12
N SER A 33 -5.60 -12.04 -8.91
CA SER A 33 -4.74 -12.04 -7.71
C SER A 33 -4.13 -13.41 -7.40
N GLU A 34 -4.80 -14.52 -7.71
CA GLU A 34 -4.25 -15.87 -7.58
C GLU A 34 -2.99 -16.04 -8.44
N VAL A 35 -3.01 -15.59 -9.70
CA VAL A 35 -1.83 -15.62 -10.59
C VAL A 35 -0.69 -14.79 -10.01
N PHE A 36 -0.98 -13.60 -9.49
CA PHE A 36 0.00 -12.72 -8.86
C PHE A 36 0.52 -13.24 -7.51
N TYR A 37 -0.21 -14.16 -6.85
CA TYR A 37 0.24 -14.81 -5.63
C TYR A 37 1.31 -15.86 -5.94
N TYR A 38 1.13 -16.63 -7.01
CA TYR A 38 2.10 -17.66 -7.42
C TYR A 38 3.34 -17.09 -8.09
N ILE A 39 3.20 -15.98 -8.81
CA ILE A 39 4.31 -15.35 -9.53
C ILE A 39 4.81 -14.14 -8.73
N PRO A 40 6.07 -14.16 -8.23
CA PRO A 40 6.64 -12.99 -7.57
C PRO A 40 6.50 -11.73 -8.43
N THR A 41 6.08 -10.62 -7.80
CA THR A 41 5.87 -9.31 -8.43
C THR A 41 7.05 -8.87 -9.30
N LEU A 42 8.28 -9.28 -8.93
CA LEU A 42 9.51 -8.99 -9.67
C LEU A 42 9.48 -9.56 -11.10
N PHE A 43 9.00 -10.79 -11.29
CA PHE A 43 9.02 -11.46 -12.59
C PHE A 43 8.00 -10.83 -13.52
N ILE A 44 6.82 -10.50 -13.00
CA ILE A 44 5.79 -9.82 -13.76
C ILE A 44 6.31 -8.45 -14.23
N ALA A 45 6.85 -7.64 -13.32
CA ALA A 45 7.43 -6.36 -13.67
C ALA A 45 8.57 -6.50 -14.70
N PHE A 46 9.47 -7.47 -14.51
CA PHE A 46 10.56 -7.76 -15.44
C PHE A 46 10.05 -8.13 -16.83
N ILE A 47 9.11 -9.08 -16.94
CA ILE A 47 8.54 -9.54 -18.22
C ILE A 47 7.83 -8.39 -18.96
N LEU A 48 7.10 -7.52 -18.25
CA LEU A 48 6.40 -6.40 -18.88
C LEU A 48 7.34 -5.26 -19.34
N ILE A 49 8.43 -5.01 -18.61
CA ILE A 49 9.34 -3.89 -18.91
C ILE A 49 10.39 -4.28 -19.95
N THR A 50 10.88 -5.53 -19.93
CA THR A 50 11.96 -6.01 -20.80
C THR A 50 11.76 -5.78 -22.31
N PRO A 51 10.60 -6.12 -22.94
CA PRO A 51 10.46 -5.95 -24.38
C PRO A 51 10.55 -4.48 -24.79
N VAL A 52 9.94 -3.58 -24.01
CA VAL A 52 10.00 -2.14 -24.27
C VAL A 52 11.41 -1.60 -24.02
N ASN A 53 12.10 -2.09 -22.99
CA ASN A 53 13.49 -1.74 -22.71
C ASN A 53 14.41 -2.11 -23.88
N ILE A 54 14.27 -3.32 -24.43
CA ILE A 54 15.08 -3.79 -25.58
C ILE A 54 14.81 -2.94 -26.83
N ILE A 55 13.55 -2.62 -27.13
CA ILE A 55 13.20 -1.79 -28.29
C ILE A 55 13.82 -0.40 -28.16
N ILE A 56 13.80 0.19 -26.96
CA ILE A 56 14.35 1.53 -26.74
C ILE A 56 15.88 1.52 -26.79
N THR A 57 16.53 0.50 -26.22
CA THR A 57 18.00 0.42 -26.24
C THR A 57 18.56 0.01 -27.60
N SER A 58 17.82 -0.74 -28.42
CA SER A 58 18.26 -1.19 -29.75
C SER A 58 18.09 -0.15 -30.85
N ASN A 59 17.09 0.74 -30.74
CA ASN A 59 16.85 1.82 -31.72
C ASN A 59 17.66 3.09 -31.44
N ALA A 60 18.57 3.05 -30.46
CA ALA A 60 19.20 4.22 -29.90
C ALA A 60 20.72 4.22 -30.10
N ASP A 61 21.15 4.68 -31.28
CA ASP A 61 22.47 5.29 -31.44
C ASP A 61 22.51 6.57 -30.58
N GLY A 62 22.86 6.44 -29.30
CA GLY A 62 23.14 7.56 -28.39
C GLY A 62 21.93 8.35 -27.90
N VAL A 63 20.83 7.71 -27.47
CA VAL A 63 19.58 8.43 -27.15
C VAL A 63 19.46 8.86 -25.70
N ASP A 64 19.11 10.14 -25.56
CA ASP A 64 18.64 10.78 -24.35
C ASP A 64 17.49 10.02 -23.69
N PRO A 65 17.48 9.93 -22.36
CA PRO A 65 16.44 9.19 -21.68
C PRO A 65 15.04 9.73 -21.96
N ASN A 66 14.15 8.84 -22.39
CA ASN A 66 12.80 9.22 -22.77
C ASN A 66 11.89 9.25 -21.55
N ILE A 67 11.37 10.44 -21.21
CA ILE A 67 10.36 10.64 -20.16
C ILE A 67 9.16 9.69 -20.36
N SER A 68 8.84 9.38 -21.61
CA SER A 68 7.77 8.43 -21.98
C SER A 68 8.06 7.00 -21.47
N PHE A 69 9.31 6.58 -21.46
CA PHE A 69 9.70 5.26 -20.95
C PHE A 69 9.61 5.20 -19.43
N THR A 70 10.10 6.24 -18.75
CA THR A 70 9.94 6.37 -17.29
C THR A 70 8.47 6.30 -16.91
N PHE A 71 7.60 6.99 -17.66
CA PHE A 71 6.16 6.96 -17.43
C PHE A 71 5.57 5.55 -17.62
N TYR A 72 5.97 4.85 -18.69
CA TYR A 72 5.58 3.45 -18.89
C TYR A 72 6.02 2.54 -17.73
N GLN A 73 7.27 2.64 -17.28
CA GLN A 73 7.76 1.87 -16.14
C GLN A 73 6.96 2.17 -14.87
N VAL A 74 6.70 3.44 -14.58
CA VAL A 74 5.86 3.87 -13.44
C VAL A 74 4.46 3.24 -13.54
N LEU A 75 3.86 3.26 -14.72
CA LEU A 75 2.53 2.67 -14.96
C LEU A 75 2.54 1.16 -14.72
N VAL A 76 3.54 0.44 -15.24
CA VAL A 76 3.71 -1.01 -14.99
C VAL A 76 3.85 -1.28 -13.50
N LEU A 77 4.70 -0.53 -12.80
CA LEU A 77 4.88 -0.71 -11.36
C LEU A 77 3.56 -0.46 -10.61
N ILE A 78 2.75 0.52 -10.98
CA ILE A 78 1.43 0.71 -10.37
C ILE A 78 0.53 -0.49 -10.67
N PHE A 79 0.44 -0.90 -11.93
CA PHE A 79 -0.46 -1.95 -12.41
C PHE A 79 -0.21 -3.30 -11.74
N VAL A 80 1.05 -3.72 -11.58
CA VAL A 80 1.39 -5.06 -11.07
C VAL A 80 0.94 -5.29 -9.62
N ALA A 81 0.85 -4.23 -8.80
CA ALA A 81 0.40 -4.34 -7.40
C ALA A 81 -1.11 -4.13 -7.23
N LEU A 82 -1.81 -3.74 -8.29
CA LEU A 82 -3.18 -3.24 -8.22
C LEU A 82 -4.22 -4.35 -7.99
N PRO A 83 -4.11 -5.56 -8.60
CA PRO A 83 -5.05 -6.65 -8.34
C PRO A 83 -5.03 -7.13 -6.89
N THR A 84 -3.83 -7.34 -6.34
CA THR A 84 -3.65 -7.84 -4.96
C THR A 84 -4.09 -6.79 -3.93
N LEU A 85 -3.70 -5.53 -4.14
CA LEU A 85 -4.06 -4.44 -3.23
C LEU A 85 -5.57 -4.15 -3.20
N SER A 86 -6.20 -4.09 -4.38
CA SER A 86 -7.64 -3.82 -4.44
C SER A 86 -8.47 -4.95 -3.82
N LEU A 87 -8.04 -6.20 -3.99
CA LEU A 87 -8.68 -7.34 -3.33
C LEU A 87 -8.50 -7.29 -1.81
N TYR A 88 -7.29 -6.95 -1.34
CA TYR A 88 -7.00 -6.76 0.08
C TYR A 88 -7.90 -5.68 0.70
N ILE A 89 -8.01 -4.51 0.06
CA ILE A 89 -8.87 -3.43 0.53
C ILE A 89 -10.34 -3.86 0.47
N SER A 90 -10.77 -4.56 -0.59
CA SER A 90 -12.13 -5.10 -0.66
C SER A 90 -12.44 -6.04 0.51
N SER A 91 -11.51 -6.92 0.89
CA SER A 91 -11.72 -7.80 2.05
C SER A 91 -11.78 -7.04 3.37
N GLU A 92 -10.96 -5.99 3.53
CA GLU A 92 -11.00 -5.14 4.73
C GLU A 92 -12.34 -4.41 4.85
N VAL A 93 -12.86 -3.88 3.74
CA VAL A 93 -14.18 -3.23 3.68
C VAL A 93 -15.30 -4.23 3.99
N ASP A 94 -15.23 -5.44 3.43
CA ASP A 94 -16.23 -6.47 3.69
C ASP A 94 -16.25 -6.90 5.15
N GLU A 95 -15.08 -7.03 5.78
CA GLU A 95 -14.97 -7.38 7.20
C GLU A 95 -15.52 -6.26 8.09
N PHE A 96 -15.21 -5.01 7.75
CA PHE A 96 -15.78 -3.86 8.45
C PHE A 96 -17.31 -3.86 8.35
N MET A 97 -17.89 -4.12 7.17
CA MET A 97 -19.34 -4.16 6.97
C MET A 97 -20.06 -5.23 7.80
N LYS A 98 -19.36 -6.25 8.34
CA LYS A 98 -19.95 -7.29 9.19
C LYS A 98 -20.06 -6.91 10.66
N GLN A 99 -19.49 -5.78 11.09
CA GLN A 99 -19.50 -5.39 12.50
C GLN A 99 -20.93 -5.08 12.99
N ASP A 100 -21.28 -5.52 14.20
CA ASP A 100 -22.65 -5.49 14.75
C ASP A 100 -23.30 -4.11 14.74
N TYR A 101 -22.52 -3.05 14.98
CA TYR A 101 -23.01 -1.67 14.95
C TYR A 101 -23.36 -1.21 13.53
N ILE A 102 -22.67 -1.71 12.51
CA ILE A 102 -22.98 -1.42 11.10
C ILE A 102 -24.24 -2.17 10.69
N LEU A 103 -24.32 -3.44 11.04
CA LEU A 103 -25.48 -4.26 10.75
C LEU A 103 -26.75 -3.67 11.39
N SER A 104 -26.65 -3.24 12.65
CA SER A 104 -27.73 -2.51 13.34
C SER A 104 -28.10 -1.20 12.63
N SER A 105 -27.12 -0.42 12.16
CA SER A 105 -27.36 0.82 11.40
C SER A 105 -28.03 0.56 10.05
N GLN A 106 -27.65 -0.52 9.34
CA GLN A 106 -28.27 -0.94 8.08
C GLN A 106 -29.72 -1.37 8.28
N LEU A 107 -30.03 -2.10 9.35
CA LEU A 107 -31.41 -2.48 9.72
C LEU A 107 -32.30 -1.26 9.98
N LEU A 108 -31.71 -0.16 10.46
CA LEU A 108 -32.39 1.14 10.65
C LEU A 108 -32.52 1.97 9.36
N GLY A 109 -32.18 1.41 8.19
CA GLY A 109 -32.35 2.04 6.88
C GLY A 109 -31.16 2.90 6.42
N ALA A 110 -30.00 2.83 7.08
CA ALA A 110 -28.82 3.55 6.62
C ALA A 110 -28.29 2.98 5.29
N SER A 111 -28.06 3.86 4.32
CA SER A 111 -27.50 3.44 3.02
C SER A 111 -26.02 3.07 3.14
N ARG A 112 -25.57 2.07 2.37
CA ARG A 112 -24.17 1.59 2.36
C ARG A 112 -23.17 2.71 2.10
N PHE A 113 -23.48 3.63 1.19
CA PHE A 113 -22.64 4.81 0.91
C PHE A 113 -22.55 5.78 2.09
N HIS A 114 -23.65 6.00 2.83
CA HIS A 114 -23.66 6.90 3.97
C HIS A 114 -22.77 6.37 5.10
N ILE A 115 -22.88 5.07 5.39
CA ILE A 115 -22.06 4.37 6.38
C ILE A 115 -20.58 4.53 6.06
N ILE A 116 -20.22 4.37 4.78
CA ILE A 116 -18.82 4.46 4.35
C ILE A 116 -18.26 5.86 4.50
N LYS A 117 -18.97 6.86 4.00
CA LYS A 117 -18.50 8.24 4.02
C LYS A 117 -18.28 8.76 5.44
N LYS A 118 -19.12 8.34 6.38
CA LYS A 118 -19.14 8.88 7.74
C LYS A 118 -18.32 8.05 8.73
N HIS A 119 -18.47 6.72 8.72
CA HIS A 119 -17.86 5.83 9.72
C HIS A 119 -16.63 5.09 9.18
N LEU A 120 -16.66 4.62 7.93
CA LEU A 120 -15.51 3.87 7.37
C LEU A 120 -14.31 4.76 7.09
N ARG A 121 -14.51 6.02 6.68
CA ARG A 121 -13.41 6.90 6.25
C ARG A 121 -12.33 7.08 7.32
N VAL A 122 -12.71 7.25 8.58
CA VAL A 122 -11.74 7.52 9.66
C VAL A 122 -10.92 6.27 9.97
N LEU A 123 -11.56 5.12 10.10
CA LEU A 123 -10.86 3.86 10.39
C LEU A 123 -10.00 3.40 9.20
N LEU A 124 -10.55 3.50 7.98
CA LEU A 124 -9.87 3.05 6.78
C LEU A 124 -8.66 3.95 6.47
N LEU A 125 -8.71 5.25 6.78
CA LEU A 125 -7.57 6.16 6.57
C LEU A 125 -6.33 5.76 7.39
N ASP A 126 -6.51 5.39 8.67
CA ASP A 126 -5.41 4.92 9.51
C ASP A 126 -4.77 3.65 8.92
N ARG A 127 -5.60 2.72 8.42
CA ARG A 127 -5.13 1.50 7.76
C ARG A 127 -4.44 1.81 6.42
N LEU A 128 -4.97 2.74 5.63
CA LEU A 128 -4.38 3.17 4.37
C LEU A 128 -2.99 3.78 4.57
N PHE A 129 -2.77 4.50 5.67
CA PHE A 129 -1.45 5.06 5.97
C PHE A 129 -0.41 3.96 6.22
N VAL A 130 -0.77 2.92 6.97
CA VAL A 130 0.09 1.74 7.16
C VAL A 130 0.36 1.05 5.83
N LEU A 131 -0.67 0.81 5.02
CA LEU A 131 -0.53 0.20 3.70
C LEU A 131 0.36 1.04 2.77
N PHE A 132 0.25 2.37 2.84
CA PHE A 132 1.10 3.28 2.07
C PHE A 132 2.57 3.11 2.44
N MET A 133 2.91 3.02 3.73
CA MET A 133 4.28 2.77 4.19
C MET A 133 4.80 1.41 3.73
N GLU A 134 3.96 0.37 3.80
CA GLU A 134 4.31 -0.95 3.27
C GLU A 134 4.57 -0.93 1.76
N HIS A 135 3.77 -0.19 1.00
CA HIS A 135 3.95 -0.04 -0.44
C HIS A 135 5.20 0.76 -0.79
N ILE A 136 5.66 1.68 0.06
CA ILE A 136 6.96 2.35 -0.11
C ILE A 136 8.07 1.30 -0.01
N VAL A 137 8.09 0.51 1.06
CA VAL A 137 9.09 -0.56 1.25
C VAL A 137 9.07 -1.54 0.08
N GLN A 138 7.88 -2.00 -0.34
CA GLN A 138 7.75 -2.91 -1.48
C GLN A 138 8.27 -2.29 -2.78
N THR A 139 8.02 -0.99 -3.03
CA THR A 139 8.58 -0.32 -4.21
C THR A 139 10.09 -0.21 -4.16
N LEU A 140 10.69 0.11 -3.01
CA LEU A 140 12.15 0.17 -2.86
C LEU A 140 12.79 -1.18 -3.16
N ILE A 141 12.27 -2.25 -2.54
CA ILE A 141 12.75 -3.62 -2.76
C ILE A 141 12.62 -3.99 -4.24
N LEU A 142 11.47 -3.73 -4.87
CA LEU A 142 11.22 -4.07 -6.26
C LEU A 142 12.20 -3.34 -7.20
N VAL A 143 12.44 -2.05 -6.97
CA VAL A 143 13.38 -1.24 -7.76
C VAL A 143 14.82 -1.74 -7.62
N ILE A 144 15.24 -2.15 -6.41
CA ILE A 144 16.56 -2.78 -6.20
C ILE A 144 16.68 -4.06 -7.03
N HIS A 145 15.67 -4.94 -6.98
CA HIS A 145 15.69 -6.20 -7.73
C HIS A 145 15.70 -5.96 -9.24
N LEU A 146 14.94 -4.98 -9.74
CA LEU A 146 14.96 -4.60 -11.15
C LEU A 146 16.33 -4.06 -11.57
N ALA A 147 16.97 -3.24 -10.74
CA ALA A 147 18.30 -2.71 -11.01
C ALA A 147 19.36 -3.81 -11.11
N LEU A 148 19.28 -4.84 -10.25
CA LEU A 148 20.15 -6.03 -10.35
C LEU A 148 19.98 -6.80 -11.66
N LEU A 149 18.82 -6.67 -12.31
CA LEU A 149 18.51 -7.25 -13.62
C LEU A 149 18.80 -6.28 -14.78
N ASN A 150 19.58 -5.22 -14.56
CA ASN A 150 19.89 -4.15 -15.52
C ASN A 150 18.66 -3.35 -16.01
N ILE A 151 17.55 -3.39 -15.26
CA ILE A 151 16.38 -2.55 -15.51
C ILE A 151 16.43 -1.38 -14.55
N VAL A 152 16.77 -0.20 -15.07
CA VAL A 152 16.85 1.03 -14.29
C VAL A 152 15.73 1.99 -14.69
N ILE A 153 15.27 2.78 -13.73
CA ILE A 153 14.23 3.79 -13.95
C ILE A 153 14.75 4.83 -14.95
N GLY A 154 13.97 5.04 -16.01
CA GLY A 154 14.29 5.96 -17.10
C GLY A 154 15.35 5.46 -18.09
N GLY A 155 15.80 4.21 -17.96
CA GLY A 155 16.75 3.62 -18.89
C GLY A 155 18.20 4.01 -18.61
N ILE A 156 19.07 3.64 -19.56
CA ILE A 156 20.52 3.78 -19.46
C ILE A 156 20.95 4.89 -20.43
N GLN A 157 21.58 5.93 -19.92
CA GLN A 157 22.19 7.02 -20.68
C GLN A 157 23.69 6.81 -20.71
N MET A 158 24.33 6.97 -21.86
CA MET A 158 25.79 7.08 -21.92
C MET A 158 26.17 8.55 -21.69
N ARG A 159 26.94 8.85 -20.64
CA ARG A 159 27.49 10.19 -20.41
C ARG A 159 29.01 10.16 -20.39
N GLU A 160 29.62 11.15 -21.01
CA GLU A 160 31.05 11.41 -20.87
C GLU A 160 31.29 12.02 -19.48
N LEU A 161 31.99 11.29 -18.61
CA LEU A 161 32.31 11.77 -17.26
C LEU A 161 33.72 12.33 -17.17
N TYR A 162 34.69 11.69 -17.83
CA TYR A 162 36.07 12.13 -17.85
C TYR A 162 36.77 11.59 -19.12
N ASP A 163 37.56 12.45 -19.78
CA ASP A 163 38.49 12.07 -20.85
C ASP A 163 37.88 11.34 -22.05
N GLY A 164 36.66 11.73 -22.48
CA GLY A 164 35.96 11.13 -23.61
C GLY A 164 35.44 9.70 -23.36
N VAL A 165 35.53 9.19 -22.12
CA VAL A 165 35.01 7.87 -21.76
C VAL A 165 33.52 7.97 -21.43
N LEU A 166 32.70 7.43 -22.32
CA LEU A 166 31.26 7.24 -22.12
C LEU A 166 31.03 6.17 -21.04
N LYS A 167 30.36 6.53 -19.94
CA LYS A 167 29.86 5.54 -18.96
C LYS A 167 28.34 5.48 -18.92
N PRO A 168 27.77 4.29 -18.68
CA PRO A 168 26.34 4.12 -18.48
C PRO A 168 25.91 4.71 -17.14
N VAL A 169 25.03 5.71 -17.17
CA VAL A 169 24.37 6.33 -16.01
C VAL A 169 22.85 6.25 -16.17
N SER A 170 22.14 6.18 -15.04
CA SER A 170 20.68 6.17 -15.07
C SER A 170 20.13 7.59 -15.21
N LEU A 171 19.04 7.79 -15.95
CA LEU A 171 18.40 9.10 -16.09
C LEU A 171 18.09 9.75 -14.74
N SER A 172 17.48 9.00 -13.84
CA SER A 172 17.03 9.51 -12.55
C SER A 172 18.17 9.76 -11.57
N ASN A 173 19.40 9.33 -11.90
CA ASN A 173 20.54 9.30 -10.99
C ASN A 173 20.18 8.68 -9.62
N ASP A 174 19.31 7.66 -9.65
CA ASP A 174 18.82 7.01 -8.44
C ASP A 174 19.85 6.04 -7.89
N TRP A 175 19.76 5.78 -6.59
CA TRP A 175 20.60 4.81 -5.90
C TRP A 175 20.49 3.40 -6.51
N ALA A 176 19.33 3.06 -7.08
CA ALA A 176 19.15 1.80 -7.78
C ALA A 176 20.01 1.71 -9.06
N GLY A 177 20.14 2.83 -9.80
CA GLY A 177 21.01 2.90 -10.97
C GLY A 177 22.49 2.72 -10.62
N LEU A 178 22.92 3.23 -9.47
CA LEU A 178 24.29 3.03 -8.98
C LEU A 178 24.61 1.54 -8.75
N ILE A 179 23.65 0.74 -8.28
CA ILE A 179 23.84 -0.70 -8.08
C ILE A 179 23.81 -1.45 -9.42
N GLY A 180 22.87 -1.13 -10.30
CA GLY A 180 22.67 -1.86 -11.55
C GLY A 180 23.77 -1.62 -12.60
N LEU A 181 24.20 -0.36 -12.76
CA LEU A 181 25.06 0.05 -13.88
C LEU A 181 26.57 -0.05 -13.58
N ASN A 182 26.97 0.02 -12.30
CA ASN A 182 28.37 -0.14 -11.90
C ASN A 182 28.81 -1.60 -11.77
N ARG A 183 28.06 -2.55 -12.33
CA ARG A 183 28.36 -3.99 -12.23
C ARG A 183 29.65 -4.40 -12.96
N ASN A 184 30.04 -3.68 -14.03
CA ASN A 184 31.29 -3.94 -14.74
C ASN A 184 32.50 -3.33 -14.02
N GLU A 185 32.29 -2.22 -13.31
CA GLU A 185 33.27 -1.57 -12.44
C GLU A 185 33.39 -2.28 -11.08
N MET A 186 32.61 -3.35 -10.87
CA MET A 186 32.61 -4.15 -9.66
C MET A 186 34.06 -4.54 -9.34
N ASN A 187 34.82 -5.12 -10.28
CA ASN A 187 36.21 -5.51 -10.03
C ASN A 187 37.14 -4.37 -9.53
N LEU A 188 36.82 -3.09 -9.79
CA LEU A 188 37.62 -1.94 -9.32
C LEU A 188 37.06 -1.25 -8.07
N SER A 189 35.76 -1.36 -7.78
CA SER A 189 35.11 -0.52 -6.73
C SER A 189 33.90 -1.19 -6.04
N TRP A 190 34.10 -2.38 -5.45
CA TRP A 190 33.06 -3.07 -4.66
C TRP A 190 32.42 -2.22 -3.55
N TRP A 191 33.16 -1.26 -3.00
CA TRP A 191 32.69 -0.36 -1.94
C TRP A 191 31.45 0.46 -2.34
N ILE A 192 31.35 0.91 -3.60
CA ILE A 192 30.23 1.76 -4.07
C ILE A 192 28.90 1.00 -3.97
N ILE A 193 28.91 -0.27 -4.39
CA ILE A 193 27.74 -1.14 -4.33
C ILE A 193 27.35 -1.40 -2.87
N PHE A 194 28.35 -1.67 -2.00
CA PHE A 194 28.12 -1.92 -0.59
C PHE A 194 27.50 -0.72 0.13
N TYR A 195 28.04 0.50 -0.07
CA TYR A 195 27.48 1.71 0.52
C TYR A 195 26.04 1.95 0.07
N THR A 196 25.77 1.76 -1.22
CA THR A 196 24.42 1.96 -1.75
C THR A 196 23.44 0.94 -1.19
N LEU A 197 23.85 -0.33 -1.07
CA LEU A 197 23.04 -1.39 -0.49
C LEU A 197 22.78 -1.16 1.01
N ALA A 198 23.80 -0.78 1.77
CA ALA A 198 23.66 -0.42 3.18
C ALA A 198 22.70 0.76 3.37
N SER A 199 22.76 1.76 2.48
CA SER A 199 21.87 2.93 2.57
C SER A 199 20.41 2.57 2.26
N PHE A 200 20.16 1.68 1.28
CA PHE A 200 18.83 1.10 1.06
C PHE A 200 18.35 0.28 2.25
N PHE A 201 19.20 -0.58 2.81
CA PHE A 201 18.88 -1.42 3.95
C PHE A 201 18.45 -0.57 5.15
N ILE A 202 19.24 0.45 5.51
CA ILE A 202 18.93 1.38 6.61
C ILE A 202 17.60 2.10 6.36
N THR A 203 17.38 2.59 5.14
CA THR A 203 16.14 3.28 4.76
C THR A 203 14.92 2.36 4.92
N ILE A 204 15.00 1.14 4.39
CA ILE A 204 13.93 0.14 4.50
C ILE A 204 13.68 -0.22 5.97
N LEU A 205 14.75 -0.41 6.75
CA LEU A 205 14.68 -0.74 8.16
C LEU A 205 13.92 0.34 8.95
N PHE A 206 14.27 1.61 8.77
CA PHE A 206 13.58 2.71 9.45
C PHE A 206 12.11 2.80 9.09
N ILE A 207 11.76 2.72 7.80
CA ILE A 207 10.36 2.75 7.37
C ILE A 207 9.60 1.54 7.94
N LYS A 208 10.23 0.36 7.96
CA LYS A 208 9.58 -0.84 8.49
C LYS A 208 9.36 -0.77 10.00
N LEU A 209 10.34 -0.28 10.76
CA LEU A 209 10.21 -0.04 12.20
C LEU A 209 9.09 0.97 12.50
N MET A 210 9.02 2.07 11.74
CA MET A 210 7.94 3.05 11.87
C MET A 210 6.56 2.43 11.55
N THR A 211 6.49 1.61 10.50
CA THR A 211 5.25 0.93 10.10
C THR A 211 4.75 0.00 11.21
N ILE A 212 5.65 -0.79 11.80
CA ILE A 212 5.32 -1.71 12.90
C ILE A 212 4.86 -0.92 14.13
N GLY A 213 5.60 0.12 14.52
CA GLY A 213 5.24 0.95 15.68
C GLY A 213 3.87 1.61 15.54
N ILE A 214 3.53 2.10 14.35
CA ILE A 214 2.19 2.67 14.08
C ILE A 214 1.12 1.58 14.11
N GLN A 215 1.39 0.42 13.52
CA GLN A 215 0.45 -0.69 13.50
C GLN A 215 0.13 -1.19 14.91
N ASP A 216 1.13 -1.27 15.79
CA ASP A 216 0.94 -1.68 17.18
C ASP A 216 0.19 -0.62 18.00
N ALA A 217 0.46 0.66 17.78
CA ALA A 217 -0.29 1.75 18.39
C ALA A 217 -1.78 1.75 17.98
N LEU A 218 -2.07 1.49 16.71
CA LEU A 218 -3.44 1.38 16.19
C LEU A 218 -4.18 0.18 16.80
N LYS A 219 -3.55 -1.00 16.85
CA LYS A 219 -4.12 -2.20 17.48
C LYS A 219 -4.43 -1.98 18.96
N ALA A 220 -3.54 -1.31 19.70
CA ALA A 220 -3.74 -0.98 21.11
C ALA A 220 -4.96 -0.05 21.30
N ARG A 221 -5.10 0.97 20.44
CA ARG A 221 -6.25 1.88 20.45
C ARG A 221 -7.57 1.16 20.19
N ASP A 222 -7.63 0.32 19.18
CA ASP A 222 -8.84 -0.41 18.82
C ASP A 222 -9.25 -1.40 19.93
N SER A 223 -8.27 -2.06 20.56
CA SER A 223 -8.51 -2.96 21.71
C SER A 223 -9.10 -2.21 22.92
N GLN A 224 -8.64 -0.98 23.18
CA GLN A 224 -9.16 -0.14 24.27
C GLN A 224 -10.60 0.32 24.00
N ILE A 225 -10.93 0.67 22.75
CA ILE A 225 -12.31 1.05 22.37
C ILE A 225 -13.26 -0.12 22.61
N VAL A 226 -12.88 -1.33 22.22
CA VAL A 226 -13.66 -2.55 22.45
C VAL A 226 -13.82 -2.83 23.95
N ALA A 227 -12.76 -2.65 24.76
CA ALA A 227 -12.83 -2.85 26.20
C ALA A 227 -13.77 -1.86 26.90
N ILE A 228 -13.80 -0.58 26.49
CA ILE A 228 -14.70 0.44 27.04
C ILE A 228 -16.16 0.12 26.70
N GLN A 229 -16.43 -0.37 25.48
CA GLN A 229 -17.78 -0.69 25.02
C GLN A 229 -18.37 -1.94 25.71
N ASN A 230 -17.51 -2.85 26.19
CA ASN A 230 -17.90 -4.05 26.94
C ASN A 230 -18.10 -3.82 28.44
N VAL A 231 -17.88 -2.61 28.97
CA VAL A 231 -18.23 -2.31 30.37
C VAL A 231 -19.76 -2.35 30.47
N PRO A 232 -20.35 -3.32 31.20
CA PRO A 232 -21.80 -3.39 31.32
C PRO A 232 -22.27 -2.11 31.98
N ASP A 233 -23.27 -1.46 31.37
CA ASP A 233 -23.98 -0.32 31.95
C ASP A 233 -24.85 -0.82 33.11
N HIS A 234 -24.22 -1.39 34.13
CA HIS A 234 -24.81 -1.72 35.41
C HIS A 234 -24.74 -0.49 36.32
N LYS A 235 -25.25 0.65 35.84
CA LYS A 235 -25.91 1.56 36.76
C LYS A 235 -27.19 0.86 37.20
N LYS A 236 -27.08 0.07 38.28
CA LYS A 236 -28.23 -0.39 39.05
C LYS A 236 -29.08 0.84 39.34
N PHE A 237 -30.18 1.01 38.62
CA PHE A 237 -31.28 1.85 39.07
C PHE A 237 -31.81 1.20 40.35
N VAL A 238 -31.26 1.62 41.49
CA VAL A 238 -31.83 1.31 42.79
C VAL A 238 -33.15 2.06 42.85
N LYS A 239 -34.23 1.36 42.48
CA LYS A 239 -35.59 1.84 42.69
C LYS A 239 -35.81 1.88 44.20
N HIS A 240 -35.61 3.05 44.82
CA HIS A 240 -35.92 3.25 46.24
C HIS A 240 -37.42 2.96 46.40
N LYS A 241 -37.75 1.87 47.09
CA LYS A 241 -39.11 1.35 47.19
C LYS A 241 -40.02 2.20 48.09
N ASP A 242 -39.48 3.29 48.65
CA ASP A 242 -40.13 4.10 49.69
C ASP A 242 -40.64 5.46 49.20
N SER A 243 -40.52 5.79 47.91
CA SER A 243 -40.96 7.09 47.38
C SER A 243 -42.47 7.17 47.06
N PHE A 244 -43.25 6.12 47.29
CA PHE A 244 -44.69 6.12 46.98
C PHE A 244 -45.52 5.53 48.13
N SER A 245 -45.43 6.15 49.31
CA SER A 245 -46.44 6.01 50.36
C SER A 245 -47.37 7.21 50.30
N PHE A 246 -48.44 7.12 49.52
CA PHE A 246 -49.53 8.09 49.59
C PHE A 246 -50.23 7.92 50.95
N ALA A 247 -50.12 8.94 51.79
CA ALA A 247 -50.88 9.05 53.02
C ALA A 247 -52.38 9.01 52.69
N ASN A 248 -53.07 7.96 53.11
CA ASN A 248 -54.52 8.00 53.25
C ASN A 248 -54.87 7.49 54.66
N LYS A 249 -54.84 8.41 55.63
CA LYS A 249 -55.56 8.25 56.89
C LYS A 249 -56.83 9.08 56.77
N VAL A 250 -57.92 8.43 56.39
CA VAL A 250 -59.27 8.93 56.64
C VAL A 250 -59.67 8.43 58.03
N ASN A 251 -59.96 9.37 58.92
CA ASN A 251 -60.45 9.13 60.27
C ASN A 251 -61.83 8.45 60.23
N LEU A 252 -62.04 7.49 61.12
CA LEU A 252 -63.34 7.03 61.60
C LEU A 252 -63.32 7.16 63.12
#